data_AF-A0A522CP19-F1
#
_entry.id   AF-A0A522CP19-F1
#
_cell.length_a   1.000
_cell.length_b   1.000
_cell.length_c   1.000
_cell.angle_alpha   90.00
_cell.angle_beta   90.00
_cell.angle_gamma   90.00
#
_symmetry.space_group_name_H-M   'P 1'
#
loop_
_entity.id
_entity.type
_entity.pdbx_description
1 polymer ?
#
loop_
_entity_poly.entity_id
_entity_poly.type
_entity_poly.pdbx_seq_one_letter_code
_entity_poly.pdbx_strand_id
1 'polypeptide(L)'
;MKKYAVMACVAVFLFAVASSSFAAAAAAQKTATGNVTAVSASSITVKTTAGDVVCTIVTATKVTGKKTVAEIKTGDKALVTYKVDAGKNVADSIDIGK
;
A
#
# COMPACT_ATOMS: atom_id res chain seq x y z
N MET A 1 -64.13 12.79 -13.42
CA MET A 1 -64.07 11.97 -14.65
C MET A 1 -62.77 12.30 -15.39
N LYS A 2 -61.91 11.29 -15.61
CA LYS A 2 -61.04 11.11 -16.80
C LYS A 2 -60.01 12.26 -17.04
N LYS A 3 -58.69 12.05 -17.09
CA LYS A 3 -57.95 11.07 -17.90
C LYS A 3 -56.48 11.03 -17.41
N TYR A 4 -55.99 9.85 -17.05
CA TYR A 4 -54.59 9.50 -17.27
C TYR A 4 -54.51 9.00 -18.72
N ALA A 5 -53.61 9.56 -19.52
CA ALA A 5 -52.87 8.88 -20.57
C ALA A 5 -52.24 9.91 -21.51
N VAL A 6 -51.04 9.56 -21.97
CA VAL A 6 -50.35 10.14 -23.13
C VAL A 6 -49.59 11.45 -22.87
N MET A 7 -48.46 11.34 -22.19
CA MET A 7 -47.28 12.09 -22.62
C MET A 7 -46.06 11.18 -22.55
N ALA A 8 -46.09 10.23 -23.49
CA ALA A 8 -45.05 9.24 -23.72
C ALA A 8 -43.82 9.92 -24.36
N CYS A 9 -42.65 9.50 -23.88
CA CYS A 9 -41.45 9.30 -24.70
C CYS A 9 -40.80 10.50 -25.41
N VAL A 10 -40.36 11.56 -24.71
CA VAL A 10 -39.22 12.38 -25.21
C VAL A 10 -38.42 13.00 -24.05
N ALA A 11 -37.52 12.21 -23.48
CA ALA A 11 -36.31 12.65 -22.78
C ALA A 11 -35.45 11.38 -22.58
N VAL A 12 -35.13 10.65 -23.65
CA VAL A 12 -33.88 10.86 -24.41
C VAL A 12 -32.77 11.40 -23.51
N PHE A 13 -31.84 10.49 -23.21
CA PHE A 13 -30.47 10.78 -22.78
C PHE A 13 -30.22 11.28 -21.36
N LEU A 14 -30.42 10.41 -20.37
CA LEU A 14 -29.60 10.44 -19.16
C LEU A 14 -29.19 9.02 -18.75
N PHE A 15 -28.73 8.24 -19.73
CA PHE A 15 -27.85 7.10 -19.49
C PHE A 15 -26.43 7.65 -19.28
N ALA A 16 -26.24 8.43 -18.22
CA ALA A 16 -24.91 8.73 -17.73
C ALA A 16 -24.46 7.51 -16.91
N VAL A 17 -23.96 6.50 -17.62
CA VAL A 17 -22.87 5.69 -17.09
C VAL A 17 -21.76 6.67 -16.75
N ALA A 18 -21.80 7.19 -15.53
CA ALA A 18 -20.65 7.81 -14.93
C ALA A 18 -19.67 6.67 -14.73
N SER A 19 -18.81 6.50 -15.74
CA SER A 19 -17.53 5.85 -15.64
C SER A 19 -16.75 6.60 -14.56
N SER A 20 -17.07 6.37 -13.29
CA SER A 20 -16.23 6.76 -12.18
C SER A 20 -14.96 5.96 -12.37
N SER A 21 -13.99 6.64 -12.96
CA SER A 21 -12.63 6.22 -13.16
C SER A 21 -12.17 5.43 -11.94
N PHE A 22 -11.94 4.14 -12.12
CA PHE A 22 -10.99 3.41 -11.28
C PHE A 22 -9.61 3.99 -11.62
N ALA A 23 -9.31 5.16 -11.08
CA ALA A 23 -7.95 5.51 -10.79
C ALA A 23 -7.54 4.47 -9.75
N ALA A 24 -6.99 3.35 -10.22
CA ALA A 24 -6.15 2.51 -9.41
C ALA A 24 -5.08 3.46 -8.88
N ALA A 25 -5.30 3.97 -7.67
CA ALA A 25 -4.26 4.63 -6.91
C ALA A 25 -3.18 3.57 -6.78
N ALA A 26 -2.20 3.60 -7.69
CA ALA A 26 -0.96 2.90 -7.50
C ALA A 26 -0.47 3.40 -6.16
N ALA A 27 -0.61 2.56 -5.13
CA ALA A 27 -0.30 2.94 -3.76
C ALA A 27 1.11 3.51 -3.79
N ALA A 28 1.26 4.79 -3.48
CA ALA A 28 2.53 5.48 -3.62
C ALA A 28 3.57 4.76 -2.76
N GLN A 29 4.48 4.04 -3.41
CA GLN A 29 5.53 3.31 -2.74
C GLN A 29 6.50 4.33 -2.16
N LYS A 30 6.76 4.21 -0.86
CA LYS A 30 7.71 5.01 -0.11
C LYS A 30 8.93 4.16 0.20
N THR A 31 10.07 4.82 0.35
CA THR A 31 11.32 4.17 0.74
C THR A 31 11.79 4.72 2.08
N ALA A 32 12.25 3.83 2.95
CA ALA A 32 12.86 4.15 4.23
C ALA A 32 14.20 3.45 4.31
N THR A 33 15.27 4.21 4.54
CA THR A 33 16.62 3.68 4.72
C THR A 33 17.09 4.01 6.13
N GLY A 34 17.61 3.00 6.83
CA GLY A 34 18.07 3.18 8.20
C GLY A 34 18.53 1.89 8.85
N ASN A 35 18.71 1.94 10.16
CA ASN A 35 19.15 0.79 10.94
C ASN A 35 17.94 0.05 11.52
N VAL A 36 17.93 -1.27 11.44
CA VAL A 36 16.88 -2.09 12.05
C VAL A 36 17.01 -2.00 13.57
N THR A 37 15.96 -1.54 14.24
CA THR A 37 15.92 -1.45 15.72
C THR A 37 15.10 -2.56 16.34
N ALA A 38 14.14 -3.12 15.61
CA ALA A 38 13.37 -4.28 16.01
C ALA A 38 12.95 -5.10 14.79
N VAL A 39 12.89 -6.42 14.96
CA VAL A 39 12.40 -7.35 13.96
C VAL A 39 11.49 -8.38 14.62
N SER A 40 10.42 -8.72 13.95
CA SER A 40 9.46 -9.75 14.33
C SER A 40 9.07 -10.54 13.09
N ALA A 41 8.38 -11.67 13.27
CA ALA A 41 7.96 -12.51 12.16
C ALA A 41 7.10 -11.76 11.11
N SER A 42 6.33 -10.76 11.55
CA SER A 42 5.38 -10.01 10.72
C SER A 42 5.62 -8.50 10.69
N SER A 43 6.70 -8.00 11.29
CA SER A 43 6.99 -6.57 11.30
C SER A 43 8.48 -6.28 11.44
N ILE A 44 8.91 -5.15 10.87
CA ILE A 44 10.27 -4.63 11.00
C ILE A 44 10.20 -3.15 11.35
N THR A 45 11.02 -2.74 12.30
CA THR A 45 11.18 -1.34 12.68
C THR A 45 12.54 -0.87 12.22
N VAL A 46 12.54 0.16 11.38
CA VAL A 46 13.75 0.78 10.84
C VAL A 46 13.83 2.21 11.37
N LYS A 47 14.91 2.50 12.09
CA LYS A 47 15.23 3.86 12.54
C LYS A 47 15.85 4.63 11.40
N THR A 48 15.10 5.59 10.88
CA THR A 48 15.53 6.52 9.84
C THR A 48 15.91 7.87 10.46
N THR A 49 16.43 8.79 9.64
CA THR A 49 16.69 10.18 10.06
C THR A 49 15.41 10.96 10.40
N ALA A 50 14.28 10.56 9.83
CA ALA A 50 12.97 11.17 10.07
C ALA A 50 12.21 10.56 11.26
N GLY A 51 12.77 9.50 11.88
CA GLY A 51 12.14 8.75 12.97
C GLY A 51 12.04 7.26 12.70
N ASP A 52 11.38 6.55 13.61
CA ASP A 52 11.19 5.11 13.52
C ASP A 52 10.05 4.76 12.57
N VAL A 53 10.33 3.94 11.57
CA VAL A 53 9.36 3.46 10.58
C VAL A 53 9.08 2.00 10.85
N VAL A 54 7.85 1.72 11.30
CA VAL A 54 7.36 0.34 11.46
C VAL A 54 6.68 -0.08 10.17
N CYS A 55 7.15 -1.19 9.59
CA CYS A 55 6.57 -1.81 8.40
C CYS A 55 6.06 -3.21 8.73
N THR A 56 4.87 -3.53 8.24
CA THR A 56 4.28 -4.86 8.28
C THR A 56 4.85 -5.69 7.15
N ILE A 57 5.34 -6.89 7.49
CA ILE A 57 5.85 -7.85 6.53
C ILE A 57 4.70 -8.77 6.14
N VAL A 58 4.48 -8.91 4.84
CA VAL A 58 3.48 -9.81 4.27
C VAL A 58 4.17 -10.90 3.46
N THR A 59 3.45 -11.95 3.10
CA THR A 59 4.01 -13.06 2.29
C THR A 59 4.53 -12.61 0.93
N ALA A 60 4.01 -11.51 0.39
CA ALA A 60 4.48 -10.91 -0.86
C ALA A 60 5.74 -10.04 -0.70
N THR A 61 6.20 -9.77 0.53
CA THR A 61 7.38 -8.93 0.77
C THR A 61 8.63 -9.64 0.26
N LYS A 62 9.35 -8.98 -0.66
CA LYS A 62 10.62 -9.51 -1.19
C LYS A 62 11.78 -9.13 -0.28
N VAL A 63 12.51 -10.11 0.24
CA VAL A 63 13.75 -9.87 1.01
C VAL A 63 14.97 -10.10 0.12
N THR A 64 15.87 -9.11 0.06
CA THR A 64 17.13 -9.12 -0.68
C THR A 64 18.28 -8.84 0.28
N GLY A 65 19.47 -9.42 0.05
CA GLY A 65 20.64 -9.28 0.93
C GLY A 65 20.70 -10.28 2.10
N LYS A 66 19.59 -10.99 2.37
CA LYS A 66 19.49 -12.16 3.27
C LYS A 66 18.56 -13.20 2.64
N LYS A 67 18.58 -14.45 3.14
CA LYS A 67 17.68 -15.51 2.66
C LYS A 67 16.27 -15.35 3.19
N THR A 68 16.10 -14.87 4.43
CA THR A 68 14.79 -14.71 5.06
C THR A 68 14.76 -13.54 6.05
N VAL A 69 13.55 -13.13 6.45
CA VAL A 69 13.32 -12.14 7.51
C VAL A 69 13.95 -12.58 8.85
N ALA A 70 14.03 -13.88 9.11
CA ALA A 70 14.60 -14.43 10.35
C ALA A 70 16.11 -14.21 10.48
N GLU A 71 16.81 -13.93 9.37
CA GLU A 71 18.25 -13.64 9.38
C GLU A 71 18.56 -12.15 9.57
N ILE A 72 17.54 -11.29 9.55
CA ILE A 72 17.66 -9.86 9.81
C ILE A 72 17.84 -9.68 11.31
N LYS A 73 18.86 -8.92 11.73
CA LYS A 73 19.11 -8.62 13.14
C LYS A 73 19.04 -7.13 13.38
N THR A 74 18.79 -6.77 14.64
CA THR A 74 18.91 -5.38 15.08
C THR A 74 20.34 -4.88 14.85
N GLY A 75 20.48 -3.69 14.27
CA GLY A 75 21.76 -3.10 13.88
C GLY A 75 22.10 -3.25 12.39
N ASP A 76 21.41 -4.14 11.66
CA ASP A 76 21.58 -4.23 10.20
C ASP A 76 21.08 -2.94 9.52
N LYS A 77 21.77 -2.51 8.46
CA LYS A 77 21.27 -1.45 7.57
C LYS A 77 20.25 -2.04 6.61
N ALA A 78 19.06 -1.47 6.59
CA ALA A 78 17.95 -1.89 5.76
C ALA A 78 17.42 -0.72 4.92
N LEU A 79 17.14 -1.03 3.65
CA LEU A 79 16.32 -0.20 2.76
C LEU A 79 14.98 -0.92 2.58
N VAL A 80 13.92 -0.32 3.10
CA VAL A 80 12.56 -0.85 3.04
C VAL A 80 11.74 -0.02 2.08
N THR A 81 11.23 -0.66 1.04
CA THR A 81 10.18 -0.09 0.19
C THR A 81 8.84 -0.57 0.71
N TYR A 82 7.94 0.35 1.02
CA TYR A 82 6.63 0.06 1.59
C TYR A 82 5.55 0.92 0.95
N LYS A 83 4.33 0.40 0.91
CA LYS A 83 3.13 1.13 0.54
C LYS A 83 2.27 1.37 1.77
N VAL A 84 1.53 2.47 1.78
CA VAL A 84 0.55 2.72 2.85
C VAL A 84 -0.78 2.13 2.40
N ASP A 85 -1.19 1.03 3.04
CA ASP A 85 -2.46 0.35 2.78
C ASP A 85 -3.32 0.41 4.05
N ALA A 86 -4.51 1.01 3.95
CA ALA A 86 -5.42 1.20 5.09
C ALA A 86 -4.76 1.82 6.35
N GLY A 87 -3.79 2.73 6.16
CA GLY A 87 -3.06 3.38 7.25
C GLY A 87 -1.91 2.55 7.85
N LYS A 88 -1.62 1.36 7.30
CA LYS A 88 -0.48 0.53 7.67
C LYS A 88 0.61 0.63 6.61
N ASN A 89 1.86 0.71 7.04
CA ASN A 89 3.01 0.58 6.14
C ASN A 89 3.18 -0.91 5.84
N VAL A 90 2.91 -1.35 4.62
CA VAL A 90 3.10 -2.72 4.16
C VAL A 90 4.38 -2.78 3.33
N ALA A 91 5.36 -3.57 3.77
CA ALA A 91 6.62 -3.71 3.06
C ALA A 91 6.42 -4.47 1.73
N ASP A 92 6.79 -3.86 0.62
CA ASP A 92 6.89 -4.52 -0.68
C ASP A 92 8.27 -5.17 -0.85
N SER A 93 9.35 -4.49 -0.42
CA SER A 93 10.70 -5.04 -0.45
C SER A 93 11.57 -4.58 0.72
N ILE A 94 12.48 -5.44 1.15
CA ILE A 94 13.46 -5.19 2.21
C ILE A 94 14.83 -5.60 1.68
N ASP A 95 15.75 -4.65 1.56
CA ASP A 95 17.12 -4.89 1.10
C ASP A 95 18.09 -4.63 2.26
N ILE A 96 18.88 -5.65 2.62
CA ILE A 96 19.82 -5.59 3.75
C ILE A 96 21.25 -5.43 3.26
N GLY A 97 21.99 -4.49 3.85
CA GLY A 97 23.42 -4.27 3.56
C GLY A 97 23.72 -3.21 2.49
N LYS A 98 22.77 -2.32 2.19
CA LYS A 98 22.97 -1.13 1.36
C LYS A 98 23.48 0.07 2.15
#